data_AF-A0A2M7ATR1-F1
#
_entry.id   AF-A0A2M7ATR1-F1
#
_cell.length_a   1.000
_cell.length_b   1.000
_cell.length_c   1.000
_cell.angle_alpha   90.00
_cell.angle_beta   90.00
_cell.angle_gamma   90.00
#
_symmetry.space_group_name_H-M   'P 1'
#
loop_
_entity.id
_entity.type
_entity.pdbx_description
1 polymer ?
#
loop_
_entity_poly.entity_id
_entity_poly.type
_entity_poly.pdbx_seq_one_letter_code
_entity_poly.pdbx_strand_id
1 'polypeptide(L)' 'MVFVTKRKGETKDSMFRKFTRSFIDEEIVDTLRKKMFYKKPSLKRKDELKEKAKERSRKRRKIPFKKVFKRI' A
#
# COMPACT_ATOMS: atom_id res chain seq x y z
N MET A 1 -6.10 -13.72 0.23
CA MET A 1 -5.30 -14.95 0.07
C MET A 1 -4.85 -14.95 -1.37
N VAL A 2 -3.54 -14.75 -1.60
CA VAL A 2 -3.00 -14.54 -2.95
C VAL A 2 -2.71 -15.89 -3.59
N PHE A 3 -3.24 -16.12 -4.78
CA PHE A 3 -2.93 -17.28 -5.60
C PHE A 3 -2.25 -16.82 -6.90
N VAL A 4 -1.04 -17.34 -7.16
CA VAL A 4 -0.29 -17.03 -8.39
C VAL A 4 -0.05 -18.33 -9.15
N THR A 5 -0.63 -18.41 -10.35
CA THR A 5 -0.44 -19.54 -11.26
C THR A 5 0.65 -19.25 -12.27
N LYS A 6 1.45 -20.29 -12.58
CA LYS A 6 2.50 -20.18 -13.61
C LYS A 6 1.90 -20.27 -15.00
N ARG A 7 2.27 -19.33 -15.87
CA ARG A 7 1.98 -19.44 -17.32
C ARG A 7 3.20 -19.99 -18.07
N LYS A 8 2.97 -20.69 -19.19
CA LYS A 8 4.05 -21.15 -20.08
C LYS A 8 4.83 -19.93 -20.59
N GLY A 9 6.16 -19.94 -20.43
CA GLY A 9 7.05 -18.84 -20.82
C GLY A 9 7.38 -17.83 -19.72
N GLU A 10 6.81 -17.94 -18.51
CA GLU A 10 7.16 -17.05 -17.40
C GLU A 10 8.42 -17.51 -16.65
N THR A 11 9.33 -16.56 -16.42
CA THR A 11 10.49 -16.72 -15.54
C THR A 11 10.06 -16.68 -14.07
N LYS A 12 10.84 -17.34 -13.20
CA LYS A 12 10.57 -17.38 -11.76
C LYS A 12 10.54 -15.97 -11.14
N ASP A 13 11.45 -15.08 -11.57
CA ASP A 13 11.50 -13.70 -11.06
C ASP A 13 10.25 -12.88 -11.39
N SER A 14 9.69 -13.06 -12.59
CA SER A 14 8.44 -12.42 -12.98
C SER A 14 7.29 -12.85 -12.07
N MET A 15 7.24 -14.14 -11.70
CA MET A 15 6.25 -14.67 -10.77
C MET A 15 6.42 -14.10 -9.36
N PHE A 16 7.64 -14.04 -8.84
CA PHE A 16 7.91 -13.44 -7.53
C PHE A 16 7.50 -11.96 -7.49
N ARG A 17 7.76 -11.20 -8.55
CA ARG A 17 7.32 -9.80 -8.65
C ARG A 17 5.79 -9.67 -8.64
N LYS A 18 5.09 -10.54 -9.37
CA LYS A 18 3.62 -10.57 -9.36
C LYS A 18 3.07 -10.90 -7.98
N PHE A 19 3.62 -11.93 -7.34
CA PHE A 19 3.26 -12.31 -5.98
C PHE A 19 3.47 -11.15 -5.00
N THR A 20 4.67 -10.57 -4.97
CA THR A 20 5.00 -9.45 -4.08
C THR A 20 4.04 -8.28 -4.30
N ARG A 21 3.71 -7.96 -5.55
CA ARG A 21 2.75 -6.89 -5.87
C ARG A 21 1.36 -7.21 -5.35
N SER A 22 0.81 -8.38 -5.67
CA SER A 22 -0.52 -8.80 -5.19
C SER A 22 -0.58 -8.90 -3.66
N PHE A 23 0.51 -9.30 -3.02
CA PHE A 23 0.60 -9.43 -1.56
C PHE A 23 0.64 -8.07 -0.85
N ILE A 24 1.27 -7.07 -1.46
CA ILE A 24 1.25 -5.68 -1.00
C ILE A 24 -0.14 -5.07 -1.26
N ASP A 25 -0.72 -5.31 -2.44
CA ASP A 25 -2.03 -4.75 -2.83
C ASP A 25 -3.17 -5.27 -1.93
N GLU A 26 -3.11 -6.54 -1.48
CA GLU A 26 -4.07 -7.10 -0.52
C GLU A 26 -3.83 -6.68 0.95
N GLU A 27 -2.83 -5.83 1.25
CA GLU A 27 -2.44 -5.38 2.61
C GLU A 27 -2.32 -6.53 3.65
N ILE A 28 -1.95 -7.74 3.23
CA ILE A 28 -1.96 -8.93 4.10
C ILE A 28 -1.03 -8.75 5.30
N VAL A 29 0.16 -8.20 5.09
CA VAL A 29 1.14 -7.97 6.18
C VAL A 29 0.60 -6.98 7.21
N ASP A 30 0.01 -5.88 6.75
CA ASP A 30 -0.44 -4.81 7.62
C ASP A 30 -1.67 -5.23 8.42
N THR A 31 -2.58 -5.99 7.81
CA THR A 31 -3.75 -6.55 8.49
C THR A 31 -3.34 -7.55 9.57
N LEU A 32 -2.37 -8.44 9.29
CA LEU A 32 -1.83 -9.36 10.29
C LEU A 32 -1.18 -8.59 11.44
N ARG A 33 -0.27 -7.65 11.16
CA ARG A 33 0.40 -6.82 12.19
C ARG A 33 -0.59 -6.04 13.07
N LYS A 34 -1.67 -5.52 12.48
CA LYS A 34 -2.74 -4.82 13.23
C LYS A 34 -3.53 -5.77 14.14
N LYS A 35 -3.62 -7.06 13.80
CA LYS A 35 -4.35 -8.09 14.56
C LYS A 35 -3.47 -8.86 15.55
N MET A 36 -2.14 -8.81 15.42
CA MET A 36 -1.20 -9.52 16.31
C MET A 36 -1.38 -9.15 17.79
N PHE A 37 -1.77 -7.91 18.08
CA PHE A 37 -1.96 -7.44 19.45
C PHE A 37 -3.29 -6.72 19.61
N TYR A 38 -3.95 -6.93 20.74
CA TYR A 38 -5.12 -6.12 21.09
C TYR A 38 -4.72 -4.66 21.29
N LYS A 39 -5.46 -3.76 20.65
CA LYS A 39 -5.38 -2.32 20.86
C LYS A 39 -6.75 -1.81 21.27
N LYS A 40 -6.79 -0.92 22.28
CA LYS A 40 -8.02 -0.20 22.63
C LYS A 40 -8.59 0.52 21.40
N PRO A 41 -9.93 0.58 21.23
CA PRO A 41 -10.56 1.20 20.06
C PRO A 41 -10.12 2.66 19.82
N SER A 42 -9.89 3.43 20.88
CA SER A 42 -9.40 4.82 20.78
C SER A 42 -8.03 4.93 20.12
N LEU A 43 -7.11 4.02 20.45
CA LEU A 43 -5.77 3.97 19.85
C LEU A 43 -5.84 3.54 18.39
N LYS A 44 -6.72 2.59 18.04
CA LYS A 44 -6.96 2.18 16.65
C LYS A 44 -7.43 3.36 15.79
N ARG A 45 -8.42 4.12 16.27
CA ARG A 45 -8.92 5.33 15.58
C ARG A 45 -7.81 6.38 15.40
N LYS A 46 -6.96 6.59 16.41
CA LYS A 46 -5.85 7.54 16.33
C LYS A 46 -4.81 7.12 15.28
N ASP A 47 -4.46 5.83 15.24
CA ASP A 47 -3.52 5.28 14.25
C ASP A 47 -4.07 5.42 12.82
N GLU A 48 -5.35 5.11 12.60
CA GLU A 48 -6.00 5.24 11.29
C GLU A 48 -6.02 6.70 10.78
N LEU A 49 -6.34 7.66 11.64
CA LEU A 49 -6.31 9.08 11.28
C LEU A 49 -4.89 9.54 10.91
N LYS A 50 -3.88 9.07 11.65
CA LYS A 50 -2.47 9.37 11.38
C LYS A 50 -2.03 8.80 10.02
N GLU A 51 -2.40 7.58 9.70
CA GLU A 51 -2.09 6.98 8.39
C GLU A 51 -2.80 7.69 7.24
N LYS A 52 -4.08 8.05 7.38
CA LYS A 52 -4.81 8.86 6.39
C LYS A 52 -4.15 10.23 6.15
N ALA A 53 -3.69 10.88 7.21
CA ALA A 53 -2.98 12.17 7.09
C ALA A 53 -1.64 12.02 6.33
N LYS A 54 -0.87 10.98 6.64
CA LYS A 54 0.38 10.67 5.91
C LYS A 54 0.13 10.38 4.44
N GLU A 55 -0.91 9.60 4.12
CA GLU A 55 -1.26 9.26 2.74
C GLU A 55 -1.62 10.51 1.93
N ARG A 56 -2.44 11.41 2.50
CA ARG A 56 -2.76 12.71 1.88
C ARG A 56 -1.52 13.55 1.63
N SER A 57 -0.60 13.61 2.59
CA SER A 57 0.66 14.33 2.45
C SER A 57 1.54 13.75 1.33
N ARG A 58 1.67 12.43 1.26
CA ARG A 58 2.39 11.73 0.19
C ARG A 58 1.79 12.00 -1.19
N LYS A 59 0.44 12.00 -1.32
CA LYS A 59 -0.24 12.33 -2.58
C LYS A 59 0.04 13.76 -3.02
N ARG A 60 0.01 14.73 -2.09
CA ARG A 60 0.32 16.14 -2.38
C ARG A 60 1.75 16.36 -2.86
N ARG A 61 2.73 15.67 -2.26
CA ARG A 61 4.16 15.76 -2.65
C ARG A 61 4.46 15.22 -4.05
N LYS A 62 3.62 14.33 -4.59
CA LYS A 62 3.79 13.77 -5.94
C LYS A 62 3.28 14.68 -7.06
N ILE A 63 2.68 15.84 -6.74
CA ILE A 63 2.24 16.80 -7.76
C ILE A 63 3.49 17.52 -8.27
N PRO A 64 3.88 17.33 -9.55
CA PRO A 64 5.05 18.02 -10.09
C PRO A 64 4.78 19.53 -10.13
N PHE A 65 5.70 20.32 -9.59
CA PHE A 65 5.70 21.79 -9.58
C PHE A 65 5.35 22.41 -10.96
N LYS A 66 5.63 21.72 -12.06
CA LYS A 66 5.32 22.14 -13.44
C LYS A 66 3.83 22.38 -13.74
N LYS A 67 2.88 21.83 -12.95
CA LYS A 67 1.44 22.09 -13.16
C LYS A 67 0.94 23.39 -12.53
N VAL A 68 1.72 24.01 -11.64
CA VAL A 68 1.29 25.22 -10.91
C VAL A 68 1.55 26.49 -11.71
N PHE A 69 2.59 26.50 -12.56
CA PHE A 69 3.03 27.69 -13.30
C PHE A 69 2.51 27.81 -14.75
N LYS A 70 1.63 26.91 -15.22
CA LYS A 70 1.06 26.97 -16.58
C LYS A 70 -0.30 27.68 -16.65
N ARG A 71 -0.59 28.52 -15.66
CA ARG A 71 -1.85 29.25 -15.49
C ARG A 71 -1.57 30.73 -15.20
N ILE A 72 -0.73 31.33 -16.04
CA ILE A 72 -0.56 32.77 -16.23
C ILE A 72 -0.45 32.97 -17.73
#